data_AF-A0A7S3GM93-F1
#
_entry.id   AF-A0A7S3GM93-F1
#
_cell.length_a   1.000
_cell.length_b   1.000
_cell.length_c   1.000
_cell.angle_alpha   90.00
_cell.angle_beta   90.00
_cell.angle_gamma   90.00
#
_symmetry.space_group_name_H-M   'P 1'
#
loop_
_entity.id
_entity.type
_entity.pdbx_description
1 polymer ?
#
loop_
_entity_poly.entity_id
_entity_poly.type
_entity_poly.pdbx_seq_one_letter_code
_entity_poly.pdbx_strand_id
1 'polypeptide(L)'
;MGRDLNGQQFMINKCENCDIWILDNTATVSIDKTTNCRIYLGPCESSLFFRNCSDLKVIAACQQFRTRDCTNCDFMLFCMTAPIIEASDSMRFTCFNFSYFSLTKQMDSAGLDPFTNCWYDIYDFNKGSKPHWSFITPPPLSGNEWMVPPTSDEEGKITAEFDQSIPCPIPFSVGEAEKGRDSTCCAIVPRSMAESLLTISAKLEKVRVD
;
A
#
# COMPACT_ATOMS: atom_id res chain seq x y z
N MET A 1 18.43 -12.32 19.90
CA MET A 1 17.92 -12.80 18.60
C MET A 1 16.46 -12.40 18.53
N GLY A 2 16.17 -11.22 17.96
CA GLY A 2 14.81 -10.86 17.58
C GLY A 2 14.39 -11.77 16.41
N ARG A 3 13.15 -12.27 16.43
CA ARG A 3 12.65 -13.13 15.37
C ARG A 3 12.06 -12.24 14.28
N ASP A 4 12.79 -12.09 13.18
CA ASP A 4 12.28 -11.50 11.94
C ASP A 4 11.13 -12.34 11.40
N LEU A 5 10.19 -11.73 10.65
CA LEU A 5 9.10 -12.47 10.03
C LEU A 5 9.61 -13.28 8.83
N ASN A 6 10.55 -12.74 8.04
CA ASN A 6 11.24 -13.43 6.95
C ASN A 6 10.28 -14.24 6.05
N GLY A 7 9.17 -13.62 5.61
CA GLY A 7 8.20 -14.28 4.75
C GLY A 7 7.30 -15.30 5.45
N GLN A 8 7.17 -15.26 6.78
CA GLN A 8 6.18 -16.09 7.49
C GLN A 8 4.77 -15.48 7.41
N GLN A 9 3.77 -16.31 7.73
CA GLN A 9 2.40 -15.85 7.91
C GLN A 9 2.29 -15.02 9.20
N PHE A 10 1.52 -13.94 9.14
CA PHE A 10 1.24 -13.10 10.31
C PHE A 10 -0.27 -12.90 10.52
N MET A 11 -0.67 -12.61 11.76
CA MET A 11 -2.07 -12.35 12.10
C MET A 11 -2.18 -11.14 13.02
N ILE A 12 -3.03 -10.20 12.65
CA ILE A 12 -3.49 -9.09 13.50
C ILE A 12 -4.94 -9.40 13.86
N ASN A 13 -5.27 -9.47 15.15
CA ASN A 13 -6.60 -9.91 15.57
C ASN A 13 -7.05 -9.16 16.82
N LYS A 14 -8.26 -8.59 16.79
CA LYS A 14 -8.88 -7.88 17.93
C LYS A 14 -8.03 -6.72 18.45
N CYS A 15 -7.40 -5.97 17.54
CA CYS A 15 -6.69 -4.75 17.90
C CYS A 15 -7.65 -3.55 17.85
N GLU A 16 -7.52 -2.64 18.80
CA GLU A 16 -8.33 -1.41 18.87
C GLU A 16 -7.43 -0.23 19.23
N ASN A 17 -7.61 0.92 18.56
CA ASN A 17 -6.87 2.15 18.87
C ASN A 17 -5.34 1.99 18.82
N CYS A 18 -4.85 1.24 17.83
CA CYS A 18 -3.43 0.89 17.69
C CYS A 18 -2.77 1.45 16.42
N ASP A 19 -1.50 1.81 16.54
CA ASP A 19 -0.58 1.95 15.41
C ASP A 19 0.26 0.68 15.29
N ILE A 20 0.15 -0.01 14.17
CA ILE A 20 0.82 -1.30 13.94
C ILE A 20 1.78 -1.14 12.78
N TRP A 21 3.05 -1.47 13.02
CA TRP A 21 4.12 -1.39 12.03
C TRP A 21 4.72 -2.77 11.80
N ILE A 22 4.58 -3.29 10.59
CA ILE A 22 5.25 -4.51 10.13
C ILE A 22 6.23 -4.12 9.03
N LEU A 23 7.49 -3.89 9.39
CA LEU A 23 8.57 -3.43 8.51
C LEU A 23 9.39 -4.60 7.93
N ASP A 24 8.72 -5.69 7.60
CA ASP A 24 9.33 -6.90 7.08
C ASP A 24 8.46 -7.55 5.99
N ASN A 25 9.05 -8.42 5.18
CA ASN A 25 8.26 -9.18 4.21
C ASN A 25 7.49 -10.32 4.89
N THR A 26 6.29 -10.60 4.38
CA THR A 26 5.40 -11.64 4.92
C THR A 26 4.89 -12.54 3.79
N ALA A 27 4.54 -13.80 4.09
CA ALA A 27 3.89 -14.67 3.10
C ALA A 27 2.42 -14.28 2.92
N THR A 28 1.70 -14.11 4.03
CA THR A 28 0.27 -13.79 4.07
C THR A 28 -0.05 -13.13 5.40
N VAL A 29 -0.95 -12.14 5.39
CA VAL A 29 -1.44 -11.50 6.60
C VAL A 29 -2.95 -11.54 6.66
N SER A 30 -3.49 -12.05 7.77
CA SER A 30 -4.92 -11.94 8.10
C SER A 30 -5.14 -10.88 9.17
N ILE A 31 -6.06 -9.96 8.94
CA ILE A 31 -6.43 -8.88 9.85
C ILE A 31 -7.89 -9.04 10.21
N ASP A 32 -8.16 -9.41 11.47
CA ASP A 32 -9.49 -9.79 11.92
C ASP A 32 -9.97 -8.92 13.08
N LYS A 33 -11.22 -8.44 13.02
CA LYS A 33 -11.90 -7.79 14.17
C LYS A 33 -11.10 -6.58 14.70
N THR A 34 -10.48 -5.83 13.80
CA THR A 34 -9.60 -4.71 14.14
C THR A 34 -10.31 -3.40 13.85
N THR A 35 -10.30 -2.49 14.82
CA THR A 35 -11.08 -1.24 14.76
C THR A 35 -10.25 -0.02 15.14
N ASN A 36 -10.43 1.10 14.45
CA ASN A 36 -9.75 2.37 14.73
C ASN A 36 -8.22 2.20 14.80
N CYS A 37 -7.64 1.58 13.78
CA CYS A 37 -6.21 1.27 13.73
C CYS A 37 -5.55 1.88 12.50
N ARG A 38 -4.28 2.21 12.66
CA ARG A 38 -3.39 2.55 11.55
C ARG A 38 -2.37 1.44 11.37
N ILE A 39 -2.25 0.91 10.16
CA ILE A 39 -1.47 -0.31 9.91
C ILE A 39 -0.54 -0.08 8.72
N TYR A 40 0.75 -0.22 8.97
CA TYR A 40 1.77 -0.34 7.95
C TYR A 40 2.13 -1.81 7.76
N LEU A 41 2.00 -2.32 6.53
CA LEU A 41 2.38 -3.67 6.15
C LEU A 41 3.43 -3.61 5.05
N GLY A 42 4.62 -4.11 5.36
CA GLY A 42 5.67 -4.38 4.39
C GLY A 42 5.21 -5.38 3.32
N PRO A 43 6.06 -5.63 2.30
CA PRO A 43 5.73 -6.47 1.16
C PRO A 43 5.18 -7.85 1.55
N CYS A 44 3.95 -8.13 1.14
CA CYS A 44 3.30 -9.42 1.34
C CYS A 44 3.33 -10.24 0.03
N GLU A 45 4.05 -11.35 0.04
CA GLU A 45 4.25 -12.21 -1.14
C GLU A 45 2.93 -12.69 -1.75
N SER A 46 1.97 -13.12 -0.93
CA SER A 46 0.71 -13.67 -1.40
C SER A 46 -0.47 -12.75 -1.10
N SER A 47 -1.07 -12.84 0.08
CA SER A 47 -2.38 -12.22 0.31
C SER A 47 -2.50 -11.43 1.60
N LEU A 48 -3.21 -10.31 1.50
CA LEU A 48 -3.74 -9.57 2.63
C LEU A 48 -5.24 -9.79 2.69
N PHE A 49 -5.73 -10.24 3.84
CA PHE A 49 -7.17 -10.48 4.04
C PHE A 49 -7.69 -9.79 5.30
N PHE A 50 -8.54 -8.78 5.11
CA PHE A 50 -9.22 -8.05 6.18
C PHE A 50 -10.63 -8.61 6.40
N ARG A 51 -10.99 -8.91 7.65
CA ARG A 51 -12.30 -9.48 8.00
C ARG A 51 -12.88 -8.81 9.25
N ASN A 52 -14.12 -8.32 9.16
CA ASN A 52 -14.81 -7.68 10.29
C ASN A 52 -14.02 -6.49 10.85
N CYS A 53 -13.46 -5.64 9.98
CA CYS A 53 -12.64 -4.50 10.40
C CYS A 53 -13.35 -3.18 10.14
N SER A 54 -13.09 -2.18 10.97
CA SER A 54 -13.67 -0.84 10.76
C SER A 54 -12.69 0.29 11.07
N ASP A 55 -12.88 1.44 10.44
CA ASP A 55 -12.17 2.66 10.78
C ASP A 55 -10.65 2.49 10.67
N LEU A 56 -10.19 1.89 9.57
CA LEU A 56 -8.77 1.61 9.34
C LEU A 56 -8.13 2.65 8.42
N LYS A 57 -6.85 2.94 8.67
CA LYS A 57 -5.94 3.50 7.66
C LYS A 57 -4.79 2.53 7.44
N VAL A 58 -4.64 2.04 6.21
CA VAL A 58 -3.71 0.95 5.90
C VAL A 58 -2.80 1.36 4.75
N ILE A 59 -1.50 1.22 4.96
CA ILE A 59 -0.48 1.34 3.90
C ILE A 59 0.09 -0.06 3.68
N ALA A 60 -0.07 -0.62 2.48
CA ALA A 60 0.29 -2.01 2.23
C ALA A 60 0.68 -2.32 0.78
N ALA A 61 1.60 -3.28 0.61
CA ALA A 61 1.97 -3.84 -0.68
C ALA A 61 1.75 -5.36 -0.67
N CYS A 62 1.05 -5.89 -1.67
CA CYS A 62 0.77 -7.32 -1.77
C CYS A 62 0.56 -7.82 -3.20
N GLN A 63 0.53 -9.15 -3.39
CA GLN A 63 0.07 -9.72 -4.66
C GLN A 63 -1.46 -9.71 -4.76
N GLN A 64 -2.17 -10.15 -3.71
CA GLN A 64 -3.64 -10.22 -3.65
C GLN A 64 -4.20 -9.49 -2.43
N PHE A 65 -5.19 -8.63 -2.67
CA PHE A 65 -5.89 -7.91 -1.61
C PHE A 65 -7.35 -8.36 -1.54
N ARG A 66 -7.82 -8.68 -0.32
CA ARG A 66 -9.20 -9.07 -0.07
C ARG A 66 -9.74 -8.41 1.19
N THR A 67 -11.00 -8.03 1.15
CA THR A 67 -11.76 -7.59 2.34
C THR A 67 -13.09 -8.32 2.40
N ARG A 68 -13.55 -8.57 3.61
CA ARG A 68 -14.92 -9.01 3.88
C ARG A 68 -15.45 -8.36 5.15
N ASP A 69 -16.72 -7.95 5.14
CA ASP A 69 -17.37 -7.39 6.33
C ASP A 69 -16.60 -6.17 6.90
N CYS A 70 -16.06 -5.30 6.03
CA CYS A 70 -15.27 -4.13 6.43
C CYS A 70 -16.02 -2.83 6.21
N THR A 71 -15.78 -1.81 7.03
CA THR A 71 -16.48 -0.51 6.89
C THR A 71 -15.59 0.68 7.21
N ASN A 72 -15.66 1.73 6.38
CA ASN A 72 -14.93 2.98 6.58
C ASN A 72 -13.41 2.77 6.68
N CYS A 73 -12.82 2.17 5.63
CA CYS A 73 -11.40 1.84 5.60
C CYS A 73 -10.69 2.56 4.45
N ASP A 74 -9.53 3.15 4.74
CA ASP A 74 -8.65 3.81 3.79
C ASP A 74 -7.44 2.94 3.48
N PHE A 75 -7.16 2.71 2.20
CA PHE A 75 -6.04 1.91 1.73
C PHE A 75 -5.15 2.71 0.79
N MET A 76 -3.90 2.88 1.18
CA MET A 76 -2.79 3.30 0.34
C MET A 76 -2.10 2.03 -0.15
N LEU A 77 -2.49 1.58 -1.34
CA LEU A 77 -2.34 0.19 -1.75
C LEU A 77 -1.41 0.04 -2.96
N PHE A 78 -0.56 -0.98 -2.88
CA PHE A 78 0.05 -1.64 -4.03
C PHE A 78 -0.52 -3.06 -4.10
N CYS A 79 -1.07 -3.45 -5.25
CA CYS A 79 -1.65 -4.78 -5.44
C CYS A 79 -1.37 -5.26 -6.86
N MET A 80 -0.74 -6.42 -7.02
CA MET A 80 -0.43 -6.95 -8.37
C MET A 80 -1.67 -7.40 -9.15
N THR A 81 -2.76 -7.73 -8.45
CA THR A 81 -4.05 -8.08 -9.05
C THR A 81 -5.12 -7.06 -8.69
N ALA A 82 -6.28 -7.14 -9.34
CA ALA A 82 -7.49 -6.41 -8.95
C ALA A 82 -7.80 -6.63 -7.45
N PRO A 83 -7.85 -5.58 -6.61
CA PRO A 83 -8.26 -5.68 -5.22
C PRO A 83 -9.74 -6.10 -5.12
N ILE A 84 -10.05 -6.98 -4.17
CA ILE A 84 -11.38 -7.54 -4.01
C ILE A 84 -12.02 -7.02 -2.71
N ILE A 85 -13.27 -6.56 -2.82
CA ILE A 85 -14.13 -6.28 -1.67
C ILE A 85 -15.39 -7.14 -1.69
N GLU A 86 -15.86 -7.53 -0.51
CA GLU A 86 -17.06 -8.33 -0.31
C GLU A 86 -17.76 -7.84 0.98
N ALA A 87 -19.09 -7.69 0.95
CA ALA A 87 -19.92 -7.29 2.09
C ALA A 87 -19.33 -6.10 2.88
N SER A 88 -18.72 -5.16 2.17
CA SER A 88 -17.97 -4.04 2.74
C SER A 88 -18.49 -2.72 2.18
N ASP A 89 -18.35 -1.64 2.95
CA ASP A 89 -18.85 -0.31 2.57
C ASP A 89 -17.91 0.82 2.95
N SER A 90 -17.99 1.95 2.24
CA SER A 90 -17.16 3.13 2.50
C SER A 90 -15.65 2.83 2.42
N MET A 91 -15.26 2.04 1.43
CA MET A 91 -13.87 1.61 1.19
C MET A 91 -13.16 2.60 0.27
N ARG A 92 -12.03 3.19 0.70
CA ARG A 92 -11.36 4.25 -0.06
C ARG A 92 -9.95 3.86 -0.43
N PHE A 93 -9.57 4.03 -1.70
CA PHE A 93 -8.28 3.58 -2.22
C PHE A 93 -7.45 4.73 -2.81
N THR A 94 -6.13 4.65 -2.63
CA THR A 94 -5.12 5.50 -3.29
C THR A 94 -3.88 4.68 -3.61
N CYS A 95 -3.06 5.12 -4.56
CA CYS A 95 -1.78 4.48 -4.88
C CYS A 95 -0.87 4.48 -3.66
N PHE A 96 -0.15 3.37 -3.45
CA PHE A 96 0.94 3.28 -2.49
C PHE A 96 1.95 4.40 -2.69
N ASN A 97 2.31 5.08 -1.59
CA ASN A 97 3.30 6.16 -1.61
C ASN A 97 3.98 6.30 -0.23
N PHE A 98 4.88 5.37 0.07
CA PHE A 98 5.64 5.34 1.32
C PHE A 98 7.01 4.71 1.08
N SER A 99 8.04 5.10 1.82
CA SER A 99 9.39 4.57 1.66
C SER A 99 10.09 4.37 3.01
N TYR A 100 10.91 3.33 3.08
CA TYR A 100 11.84 3.04 4.18
C TYR A 100 13.01 2.22 3.63
N PHE A 101 14.12 2.17 4.37
CA PHE A 101 15.42 1.68 3.90
C PHE A 101 15.41 0.27 3.28
N SER A 102 14.56 -0.63 3.78
CA SER A 102 14.53 -2.04 3.36
C SER A 102 13.43 -2.37 2.35
N LEU A 103 12.58 -1.41 1.98
CA LEU A 103 11.39 -1.66 1.16
C LEU A 103 11.74 -2.32 -0.17
N THR A 104 12.69 -1.76 -0.93
CA THR A 104 13.09 -2.29 -2.25
C THR A 104 13.52 -3.75 -2.15
N LYS A 105 14.42 -4.06 -1.21
CA LYS A 105 14.92 -5.43 -1.01
C LYS A 105 13.81 -6.40 -0.57
N GLN A 106 12.88 -5.94 0.26
CA GLN A 106 11.76 -6.76 0.73
C GLN A 106 10.72 -6.98 -0.38
N MET A 107 10.51 -6.02 -1.29
CA MET A 107 9.68 -6.22 -2.49
C MET A 107 10.28 -7.29 -3.39
N ASP A 108 11.60 -7.23 -3.65
CA ASP A 108 12.31 -8.25 -4.42
C ASP A 108 12.17 -9.63 -3.77
N SER A 109 12.32 -9.69 -2.44
CA SER A 109 12.21 -10.94 -1.67
C SER A 109 10.79 -11.52 -1.69
N ALA A 110 9.77 -10.66 -1.75
CA ALA A 110 8.37 -11.03 -1.87
C ALA A 110 7.91 -11.25 -3.34
N GLY A 111 8.81 -11.10 -4.32
CA GLY A 111 8.48 -11.26 -5.73
C GLY A 111 7.52 -10.21 -6.29
N LEU A 112 7.44 -9.03 -5.66
CA LEU A 112 6.55 -7.94 -6.08
C LEU A 112 7.27 -7.02 -7.07
N ASP A 113 6.84 -7.04 -8.33
CA ASP A 113 7.34 -6.11 -9.36
C ASP A 113 6.74 -4.71 -9.15
N PRO A 114 7.52 -3.67 -8.83
CA PRO A 114 7.00 -2.33 -8.55
C PRO A 114 6.18 -1.69 -9.68
N PHE A 115 6.33 -2.17 -10.92
CA PHE A 115 5.59 -1.66 -12.08
C PHE A 115 4.27 -2.40 -12.35
N THR A 116 4.01 -3.50 -11.62
CA THR A 116 2.76 -4.26 -11.73
C THR A 116 1.84 -3.88 -10.57
N ASN A 117 1.12 -2.76 -10.74
CA ASN A 117 0.26 -2.21 -9.70
C ASN A 117 -1.17 -1.91 -10.21
N CYS A 118 -2.12 -2.75 -9.79
CA CYS A 118 -3.55 -2.71 -10.13
C CYS A 118 -4.42 -2.16 -8.99
N TRP A 119 -3.86 -1.37 -8.06
CA TRP A 119 -4.58 -0.83 -6.90
C TRP A 119 -5.91 -0.13 -7.22
N TYR A 120 -6.09 0.34 -8.47
CA TYR A 120 -7.26 1.08 -8.92
C TYR A 120 -8.37 0.19 -9.53
N ASP A 121 -8.12 -1.09 -9.81
CA ASP A 121 -9.08 -1.97 -10.48
C ASP A 121 -9.89 -2.78 -9.46
N ILE A 122 -10.78 -2.11 -8.73
CA ILE A 122 -11.51 -2.70 -7.59
C ILE A 122 -12.66 -3.59 -8.08
N TYR A 123 -12.64 -4.87 -7.66
CA TYR A 123 -13.74 -5.81 -7.87
C TYR A 123 -14.62 -5.91 -6.61
N ASP A 124 -15.90 -5.52 -6.75
CA ASP A 124 -16.91 -5.60 -5.68
C ASP A 124 -17.86 -6.78 -5.92
N PHE A 125 -17.75 -7.81 -5.06
CA PHE A 125 -18.62 -8.99 -5.10
C PHE A 125 -20.09 -8.68 -4.83
N ASN A 126 -20.38 -7.59 -4.12
CA ASN A 126 -21.72 -7.19 -3.71
C ASN A 126 -22.20 -5.95 -4.47
N LYS A 127 -21.65 -5.66 -5.65
CA LYS A 127 -21.97 -4.48 -6.47
C LYS A 127 -23.47 -4.14 -6.48
N GLY A 128 -23.78 -2.93 -6.03
CA GLY A 128 -25.13 -2.38 -5.99
C GLY A 128 -25.34 -1.29 -7.05
N SER A 129 -26.41 -0.50 -6.86
CA SER A 129 -26.65 0.70 -7.67
C SER A 129 -25.63 1.81 -7.44
N LYS A 130 -24.97 1.80 -6.28
CA LYS A 130 -23.88 2.70 -5.92
C LYS A 130 -22.64 1.85 -5.61
N PRO A 131 -21.44 2.33 -5.97
CA PRO A 131 -20.21 1.69 -5.54
C PRO A 131 -20.09 1.75 -4.01
N HIS A 132 -19.63 0.66 -3.39
CA HIS A 132 -19.25 0.60 -1.98
C HIS A 132 -17.82 1.11 -1.73
N TRP A 133 -17.18 1.61 -2.77
CA TRP A 133 -15.82 2.09 -2.76
C TRP A 133 -15.65 3.37 -3.56
N SER A 134 -14.59 4.12 -3.26
CA SER A 134 -14.17 5.28 -4.04
C SER A 134 -12.65 5.44 -4.03
N PHE A 135 -12.14 6.36 -4.85
CA PHE A 135 -10.76 6.81 -4.74
C PHE A 135 -10.65 7.99 -3.77
N ILE A 136 -9.49 8.15 -3.15
CA ILE A 136 -9.16 9.31 -2.32
C ILE A 136 -8.69 10.43 -3.24
N THR A 137 -9.45 11.53 -3.30
CA THR A 137 -9.16 12.68 -4.16
C THR A 137 -9.27 13.98 -3.37
N PRO A 138 -8.22 14.83 -3.34
CA PRO A 138 -6.89 14.56 -3.88
C PRO A 138 -6.18 13.42 -3.12
N PRO A 139 -5.29 12.65 -3.77
CA PRO A 139 -4.53 11.63 -3.08
C PRO A 139 -3.56 12.26 -2.08
N PRO A 140 -3.23 11.58 -0.95
CA PRO A 140 -2.20 12.05 -0.02
C PRO A 140 -0.85 12.20 -0.73
N LEU A 141 -0.06 13.21 -0.35
CA LEU A 141 1.28 13.44 -0.90
C LEU A 141 2.28 12.41 -0.41
N SER A 142 2.04 11.83 0.76
CA SER A 142 2.85 10.79 1.38
C SER A 142 2.04 10.02 2.41
N GLY A 143 2.37 8.73 2.60
CA GLY A 143 1.83 7.94 3.72
C GLY A 143 2.17 8.51 5.10
N ASN A 144 3.14 9.44 5.20
CA ASN A 144 3.42 10.18 6.44
C ASN A 144 2.23 11.04 6.92
N GLU A 145 1.29 11.39 6.03
CA GLU A 145 0.04 12.05 6.42
C GLU A 145 -0.90 11.13 7.21
N TRP A 146 -0.75 9.81 7.05
CA TRP A 146 -1.57 8.82 7.76
C TRP A 146 -0.84 8.29 8.99
N MET A 147 0.44 7.95 8.83
CA MET A 147 1.24 7.26 9.82
C MET A 147 2.63 7.89 9.88
N VAL A 148 2.97 8.46 11.03
CA VAL A 148 4.33 8.94 11.29
C VAL A 148 5.10 7.78 11.91
N PRO A 149 6.22 7.35 11.30
CA PRO A 149 7.05 6.30 11.87
C PRO A 149 7.43 6.58 13.31
N PRO A 150 7.59 5.55 14.15
CA PRO A 150 8.20 5.74 15.45
C PRO A 150 9.62 6.29 15.23
N THR A 151 9.82 7.58 15.52
CA THR A 151 11.08 8.29 15.32
C THR A 151 12.06 8.07 16.46
N SER A 152 11.74 7.19 17.41
CA SER A 152 12.63 6.81 18.49
C SER A 152 12.29 5.45 19.08
N ASP A 153 13.33 4.70 19.45
CA ASP A 153 13.21 3.66 20.47
C ASP A 153 12.82 4.26 21.85
N GLU A 154 12.66 3.43 22.88
CA GLU A 154 12.37 3.87 24.25
C GLU A 154 13.42 4.86 24.81
N GLU A 155 14.57 4.98 24.14
CA GLU A 155 15.73 5.79 24.50
C GLU A 155 15.86 7.08 23.66
N GLY A 156 14.91 7.37 22.76
CA GLY A 156 14.89 8.61 21.98
C GLY A 156 15.73 8.57 20.69
N LYS A 157 16.22 7.40 20.27
CA LYS A 157 17.13 7.29 19.12
C LYS A 157 16.38 7.09 17.81
N ILE A 158 16.57 8.02 16.87
CA ILE A 158 16.04 7.90 15.50
C ILE A 158 16.52 6.59 14.88
N THR A 159 15.59 5.65 14.70
CA THR A 159 15.84 4.44 13.94
C THR A 159 16.09 4.89 12.49
N ALA A 160 17.30 4.67 11.98
CA ALA A 160 17.71 5.01 10.61
C ALA A 160 16.86 4.35 9.50
N GLU A 161 15.78 3.67 9.90
CA GLU A 161 14.89 2.89 9.07
C GLU A 161 13.99 3.77 8.19
N PHE A 162 13.67 5.00 8.64
CA PHE A 162 12.72 5.89 7.97
C PHE A 162 13.36 7.16 7.41
N ASP A 163 14.48 7.01 6.71
CA ASP A 163 15.10 8.12 6.00
C ASP A 163 14.21 8.60 4.84
N GLN A 164 13.62 9.79 5.00
CA GLN A 164 12.75 10.43 4.01
C GLN A 164 13.45 10.81 2.71
N SER A 165 14.78 10.74 2.65
CA SER A 165 15.54 10.94 1.41
C SER A 165 15.50 9.72 0.48
N ILE A 166 15.09 8.55 0.98
CA ILE A 166 15.00 7.32 0.19
C ILE A 166 13.71 7.37 -0.65
N PRO A 167 13.80 7.39 -1.99
CA PRO A 167 12.61 7.44 -2.84
C PRO A 167 11.80 6.15 -2.74
N CYS A 168 10.48 6.26 -2.86
CA CYS A 168 9.60 5.10 -2.94
C CYS A 168 9.94 4.28 -4.22
N PRO A 169 10.15 2.96 -4.12
CA PRO A 169 10.45 2.13 -5.29
C PRO A 169 9.23 1.88 -6.18
N ILE A 170 8.02 2.12 -5.66
CA ILE A 170 6.76 2.02 -6.40
C ILE A 170 6.44 3.37 -7.02
N PRO A 171 6.38 3.47 -8.36
CA PRO A 171 5.91 4.68 -9.04
C PRO A 171 4.52 5.09 -8.60
N PHE A 172 4.31 6.36 -8.29
CA PHE A 172 2.95 6.86 -8.10
C PHE A 172 2.18 6.76 -9.42
N SER A 173 0.99 6.15 -9.39
CA SER A 173 0.07 6.10 -10.52
C SER A 173 -1.28 6.68 -10.15
N VAL A 174 -1.93 7.35 -11.10
CA VAL A 174 -3.29 7.92 -10.91
C VAL A 174 -4.39 6.90 -11.16
N GLY A 175 -4.06 5.76 -11.77
CA GLY A 175 -5.04 4.72 -12.12
C GLY A 175 -6.23 5.28 -12.88
N GLU A 176 -7.43 4.83 -12.50
CA GLU A 176 -8.69 5.38 -13.02
C GLU A 176 -9.18 6.65 -12.29
N ALA A 177 -8.45 7.15 -11.29
CA ALA A 177 -8.89 8.29 -10.48
C ALA A 177 -8.91 9.63 -11.25
N GLU A 178 -8.18 9.73 -12.36
CA GLU A 178 -8.13 10.93 -13.23
C GLU A 178 -8.59 10.63 -14.67
N LYS A 179 -9.82 10.15 -14.86
CA LYS A 179 -10.43 10.06 -16.20
C LYS A 179 -10.66 11.48 -16.76
N GLY A 180 -10.12 11.77 -17.96
CA GLY A 180 -10.38 13.04 -18.66
C GLY A 180 -9.21 13.69 -19.42
N ARG A 181 -8.09 12.98 -19.66
CA ARG A 181 -6.99 13.52 -20.48
C ARG A 181 -7.16 13.14 -21.96
N ASP A 182 -7.02 14.12 -22.85
CA ASP A 182 -7.22 13.95 -24.30
C ASP A 182 -6.04 13.29 -25.04
N SER A 183 -4.87 13.17 -24.39
CA SER A 183 -3.67 12.59 -24.99
C SER A 183 -3.06 11.51 -24.10
N THR A 184 -2.66 10.40 -24.73
CA THR A 184 -1.97 9.28 -24.08
C THR A 184 -0.61 9.08 -24.76
N CYS A 185 0.43 8.84 -23.97
CA CYS A 185 1.76 8.48 -24.44
C CYS A 185 2.15 7.13 -23.83
N CYS A 186 2.84 6.28 -24.59
CA CYS A 186 3.33 4.99 -24.15
C CYS A 186 4.85 4.92 -24.34
N ALA A 187 5.58 4.51 -23.31
CA ALA A 187 7.01 4.29 -23.35
C ALA A 187 7.32 2.82 -23.00
N ILE A 188 8.15 2.15 -23.81
CA ILE A 188 8.64 0.80 -23.55
C ILE A 188 10.12 0.90 -23.21
N VAL A 189 10.50 0.48 -22.02
CA VAL A 189 11.87 0.58 -21.51
C VAL A 189 12.44 -0.83 -21.32
N PRO A 190 13.59 -1.16 -21.91
CA PRO A 190 14.24 -2.46 -21.71
C PRO A 190 14.62 -2.68 -20.25
N ARG A 191 14.53 -3.93 -19.76
CA ARG A 191 14.91 -4.31 -18.39
C ARG A 191 16.36 -3.93 -18.04
N SER A 192 17.26 -3.90 -19.01
CA SER A 192 18.66 -3.45 -18.81
C SER A 192 18.78 -1.98 -18.40
N MET A 193 17.70 -1.21 -18.46
CA MET A 193 17.60 0.18 -18.03
C MET A 193 16.69 0.34 -16.79
N ALA A 194 16.49 -0.71 -15.98
CA ALA A 194 15.61 -0.66 -14.81
C ALA A 194 16.00 0.42 -13.77
N GLU A 195 17.29 0.68 -13.54
CA GLU A 195 17.73 1.82 -12.70
C GLU A 195 17.30 3.18 -13.29
N SER A 196 17.19 3.25 -14.62
CA SER A 196 16.66 4.43 -15.31
C SER A 196 15.14 4.55 -15.17
N LEU A 197 14.39 3.48 -14.87
CA LEU A 197 12.93 3.54 -14.69
C LEU A 197 12.52 4.30 -13.43
N LEU A 198 13.23 4.10 -12.31
CA LEU A 198 13.01 4.93 -11.10
C LEU A 198 13.33 6.40 -11.38
N THR A 199 14.37 6.65 -12.17
CA THR A 199 14.73 8.01 -12.62
C THR A 199 13.66 8.60 -13.55
N ILE A 200 13.06 7.79 -14.42
CA ILE A 200 11.97 8.20 -15.32
C ILE A 200 10.71 8.48 -14.51
N SER A 201 10.36 7.62 -13.55
CA SER A 201 9.23 7.83 -12.62
C SER A 201 9.38 9.14 -11.85
N ALA A 202 10.54 9.38 -11.24
CA ALA A 202 10.82 10.63 -10.53
C ALA A 202 10.75 11.88 -11.44
N LYS A 203 11.03 11.73 -12.75
CA LYS A 203 10.84 12.81 -13.73
C LYS A 203 9.37 13.00 -14.10
N LEU A 204 8.60 11.92 -14.24
CA LEU A 204 7.15 11.97 -14.53
C LEU A 204 6.38 12.61 -13.36
N GLU A 205 6.79 12.37 -12.12
CA GLU A 205 6.21 13.02 -10.93
C GLU A 205 6.46 14.53 -10.90
N LYS A 206 7.64 15.01 -11.33
CA LYS A 206 7.95 16.44 -11.40
C LYS A 206 7.06 17.20 -12.39
N VAL A 207 6.65 16.56 -13.50
CA VAL A 207 5.73 17.15 -14.48
C VAL A 207 4.31 17.36 -13.91
N ARG A 208 3.98 16.74 -12.77
CA ARG A 208 2.66 16.87 -12.13
C ARG A 208 2.59 18.06 -11.15
N VAL A 209 3.72 18.61 -10.74
CA VAL A 209 3.80 19.70 -9.75
C VAL A 209 3.87 21.09 -10.41
N ASP A 210 4.16 21.14 -11.72
CA ASP A 210 4.12 22.34 -12.57
C ASP A 210 2.77 22.47 -13.29
#